data_AF-A0A535HAL1-F1
#
_entry.id   AF-A0A535HAL1-F1
#
_cell.length_a   1.000
_cell.length_b   1.000
_cell.length_c   1.000
_cell.angle_alpha   90.00
_cell.angle_beta   90.00
_cell.angle_gamma   90.00
#
_symmetry.space_group_name_H-M   'P 1'
#
loop_
_entity.id
_entity.type
_entity.pdbx_description
1 polymer ?
#
loop_
_entity_poly.entity_id
_entity_poly.type
_entity_poly.pdbx_seq_one_letter_code
_entity_poly.pdbx_strand_id
1 'polypeptide(L)'
;MDPITLAIHATPAFVASAVEFVEATTIVLAVGVTRGWRAPLLGTVVATAALAIIIGTLGVALVTVVPEHLLKGVVGALLLLFGLRWLRKAVLRFAGIVAIHDEELIYLRELAELRQQGLRKNEFDWVGFLVAFKAVLLEGTEVAFIVIAFGAAGGVALTSAVVGAIVAGIFVIGLGIALQKPLTMVPENWLKFGVGAMLCSFGVFWFAEALGMTWPGDALSIPLIVVAFLAVSWLAVRILKALLPQGAQIEARNF
;
A
#
# COMPACT_ATOMS: atom_id res chain seq x y z
N MET A 1 -5.30 -18.79 20.28
CA MET A 1 -5.48 -19.14 18.86
C MET A 1 -4.45 -20.18 18.51
N ASP A 2 -4.82 -21.17 17.73
CA ASP A 2 -3.89 -22.12 17.15
C ASP A 2 -2.96 -21.39 16.13
N PRO A 3 -1.67 -21.77 16.06
CA PRO A 3 -0.70 -21.09 15.19
C PRO A 3 -1.07 -21.15 13.70
N ILE A 4 -1.79 -22.21 13.30
CA ILE A 4 -2.18 -22.43 11.90
C ILE A 4 -3.26 -21.43 11.49
N THR A 5 -4.32 -21.27 12.30
CA THR A 5 -5.37 -20.28 12.06
C THR A 5 -4.80 -18.86 12.07
N LEU A 6 -3.90 -18.54 13.01
CA LEU A 6 -3.21 -17.26 13.00
C LEU A 6 -2.46 -17.03 11.69
N ALA A 7 -1.68 -18.00 11.23
CA ALA A 7 -0.91 -17.90 9.99
C ALA A 7 -1.83 -17.72 8.76
N ILE A 8 -2.93 -18.48 8.68
CA ILE A 8 -3.89 -18.38 7.57
C ILE A 8 -4.50 -16.98 7.49
N HIS A 9 -4.93 -16.42 8.63
CA HIS A 9 -5.54 -15.09 8.66
C HIS A 9 -4.52 -13.95 8.54
N ALA A 10 -3.27 -14.15 8.95
CA ALA A 10 -2.22 -13.15 8.86
C ALA A 10 -1.60 -13.06 7.45
N THR A 11 -1.62 -14.14 6.68
CA THR A 11 -0.96 -14.23 5.37
C THR A 11 -1.40 -13.13 4.37
N PRO A 12 -2.72 -12.84 4.19
CA PRO A 12 -3.14 -11.79 3.26
C PRO A 12 -2.60 -10.42 3.64
N ALA A 13 -2.69 -10.05 4.92
CA ALA A 13 -2.18 -8.78 5.44
C ALA A 13 -0.64 -8.73 5.37
N PHE A 14 0.05 -9.84 5.62
CA PHE A 14 1.50 -9.94 5.48
C PHE A 14 1.93 -9.66 4.04
N VAL A 15 1.36 -10.38 3.07
CA VAL A 15 1.76 -10.26 1.65
C VAL A 15 1.45 -8.88 1.11
N ALA A 16 0.27 -8.33 1.44
CA ALA A 16 -0.13 -6.99 1.01
C ALA A 16 0.75 -5.91 1.65
N SER A 17 1.01 -5.99 2.97
CA SER A 17 1.85 -5.00 3.66
C SER A 17 3.31 -5.09 3.25
N ALA A 18 3.81 -6.27 2.88
CA ALA A 18 5.20 -6.45 2.47
C ALA A 18 5.56 -5.60 1.24
N VAL A 19 4.60 -5.39 0.33
CA VAL A 19 4.79 -4.51 -0.84
C VAL A 19 5.02 -3.08 -0.41
N GLU A 20 4.16 -2.56 0.46
CA GLU A 20 4.26 -1.19 0.96
C GLU A 20 5.54 -0.96 1.78
N PHE A 21 5.95 -1.97 2.56
CA PHE A 21 7.23 -1.92 3.25
C PHE A 21 8.42 -1.94 2.29
N VAL A 22 8.32 -2.64 1.16
CA VAL A 22 9.40 -2.66 0.14
C VAL A 22 9.57 -1.27 -0.45
N GLU A 23 8.49 -0.62 -0.85
CA GLU A 23 8.49 0.73 -1.42
C GLU A 23 9.05 1.76 -0.42
N ALA A 24 8.55 1.76 0.81
CA ALA A 24 9.05 2.64 1.87
C ALA A 24 10.54 2.41 2.16
N THR A 25 10.94 1.14 2.25
CA THR A 25 12.34 0.77 2.54
C THR A 25 13.27 1.15 1.41
N THR A 26 12.88 0.95 0.15
CA THR A 26 13.67 1.36 -1.02
C THR A 26 13.93 2.86 -1.01
N ILE A 27 12.90 3.67 -0.77
CA ILE A 27 13.05 5.13 -0.74
C ILE A 27 13.96 5.55 0.41
N VAL A 28 13.74 5.02 1.63
CA VAL A 28 14.59 5.35 2.79
C VAL A 28 16.05 4.94 2.55
N LEU A 29 16.29 3.78 1.92
CA LEU A 29 17.62 3.32 1.54
C LEU A 29 18.26 4.24 0.48
N ALA A 30 17.51 4.63 -0.56
CA ALA A 30 17.96 5.56 -1.60
C ALA A 30 18.45 6.87 -1.00
N VAL A 31 17.63 7.46 -0.13
CA VAL A 31 17.97 8.73 0.52
C VAL A 31 19.12 8.55 1.52
N GLY A 32 19.14 7.46 2.29
CA GLY A 32 20.19 7.15 3.27
C GLY A 32 21.57 7.00 2.65
N VAL A 33 21.66 6.29 1.52
CA VAL A 33 22.92 6.06 0.79
C VAL A 33 23.39 7.32 0.06
N THR A 34 22.47 8.17 -0.41
CA THR A 34 22.81 9.38 -1.20
C THR A 34 23.14 10.59 -0.35
N ARG A 35 22.35 10.81 0.70
CA ARG A 35 22.35 12.04 1.50
C ARG A 35 22.81 11.85 2.94
N GLY A 36 23.09 10.61 3.32
CA GLY A 36 23.49 10.21 4.66
C GLY A 36 22.30 9.77 5.52
N TRP A 37 22.57 8.98 6.54
CA TRP A 37 21.54 8.26 7.30
C TRP A 37 20.83 9.09 8.37
N ARG A 38 21.42 10.19 8.84
CA ARG A 38 20.92 10.91 10.02
C ARG A 38 19.53 11.52 9.79
N ALA A 39 19.36 12.28 8.71
CA ALA A 39 18.10 12.97 8.43
C ALA A 39 16.99 12.03 7.94
N PRO A 40 17.24 11.06 7.04
CA PRO A 40 16.22 10.10 6.59
C PRO A 40 15.70 9.20 7.71
N LEU A 41 16.58 8.68 8.58
CA LEU A 41 16.15 7.86 9.73
C LEU A 41 15.30 8.67 10.72
N LEU A 42 15.65 9.95 10.95
CA LEU A 42 14.79 10.83 11.74
C LEU A 42 13.42 11.04 11.06
N GLY A 43 13.40 11.23 9.74
CA GLY A 43 12.16 11.31 8.95
C GLY A 43 11.30 10.07 9.11
N THR A 44 11.89 8.88 8.99
CA THR A 44 11.23 7.59 9.22
C THR A 44 10.64 7.49 10.62
N VAL A 45 11.43 7.76 11.66
CA VAL A 45 10.96 7.68 13.06
C VAL A 45 9.82 8.65 13.33
N VAL A 46 9.93 9.89 12.86
CA VAL A 46 8.88 10.91 13.03
C VAL A 46 7.61 10.52 12.26
N ALA A 47 7.74 9.96 11.05
CA ALA A 47 6.59 9.46 10.29
C ALA A 47 5.92 8.28 10.97
N THR A 48 6.68 7.30 11.48
CA THR A 48 6.12 6.17 12.24
C THR A 48 5.41 6.64 13.51
N ALA A 49 5.99 7.58 14.25
CA ALA A 49 5.35 8.16 15.43
C ALA A 49 4.06 8.92 15.07
N ALA A 50 4.09 9.72 13.99
CA ALA A 50 2.90 10.42 13.49
C ALA A 50 1.81 9.43 13.08
N LEU A 51 2.16 8.36 12.36
CA LEU A 51 1.23 7.31 11.96
C LEU A 51 0.62 6.59 13.17
N ALA A 52 1.44 6.28 14.19
CA ALA A 52 0.95 5.68 15.44
C ALA A 52 -0.02 6.61 16.18
N ILE A 53 0.26 7.92 16.22
CA ILE A 53 -0.65 8.92 16.79
C ILE A 53 -1.95 8.99 15.98
N ILE A 54 -1.87 9.06 14.65
CA ILE A 54 -3.03 9.10 13.75
C ILE A 54 -3.90 7.86 13.97
N ILE A 55 -3.33 6.66 13.95
CA ILE A 55 -4.08 5.41 14.15
C ILE A 55 -4.64 5.34 15.57
N GLY A 56 -3.85 5.67 16.59
CA GLY A 56 -4.26 5.59 18.00
C GLY A 56 -5.30 6.63 18.40
N THR A 57 -5.37 7.77 17.71
CA THR A 57 -6.35 8.83 17.99
C THR A 57 -7.55 8.72 17.06
N LEU A 58 -7.34 8.86 15.75
CA LEU A 58 -8.42 8.83 14.75
C LEU A 58 -9.04 7.45 14.64
N GLY A 59 -8.23 6.37 14.65
CA GLY A 59 -8.76 5.00 14.58
C GLY A 59 -9.64 4.66 15.79
N VAL A 60 -9.17 4.97 17.01
CA VAL A 60 -9.96 4.74 18.23
C VAL A 60 -11.22 5.62 18.26
N ALA A 61 -11.10 6.90 17.90
CA ALA A 61 -12.25 7.80 17.82
C ALA A 61 -13.28 7.32 16.79
N LEU A 62 -12.84 6.81 15.64
CA LEU A 62 -13.73 6.25 14.61
C LEU A 62 -14.52 5.07 15.15
N VAL A 63 -13.86 4.12 15.82
CA VAL A 63 -14.51 2.90 16.31
C VAL A 63 -15.41 3.15 17.52
N THR A 64 -15.09 4.13 18.37
CA THR A 64 -15.83 4.37 19.63
C THR A 64 -16.95 5.39 19.51
N VAL A 65 -16.86 6.34 18.57
CA VAL A 65 -17.79 7.47 18.46
C VAL A 65 -18.67 7.39 17.21
N VAL A 66 -18.17 6.81 16.11
CA VAL A 66 -18.90 6.82 14.83
C VAL A 66 -19.86 5.62 14.77
N PRO A 67 -21.14 5.85 14.42
CA PRO A 67 -22.09 4.77 14.22
C PRO A 67 -21.61 3.76 13.16
N GLU A 68 -21.89 2.47 13.38
CA GLU A 68 -21.40 1.38 12.52
C GLU A 68 -21.72 1.60 11.03
N HIS A 69 -22.92 2.08 10.71
CA HIS A 69 -23.34 2.34 9.32
C HIS A 69 -22.48 3.44 8.66
N LEU A 70 -22.18 4.52 9.37
CA LEU A 70 -21.30 5.60 8.89
C LEU A 70 -19.86 5.11 8.77
N LEU A 71 -19.39 4.29 9.71
CA LEU A 71 -18.06 3.69 9.68
C LEU A 71 -17.90 2.79 8.44
N LYS A 72 -18.86 1.90 8.18
CA LYS A 72 -18.89 1.06 6.96
C LYS A 72 -18.89 1.89 5.69
N GLY A 73 -19.63 2.99 5.66
CA GLY A 73 -19.68 3.89 4.50
C GLY A 73 -18.35 4.59 4.25
N VAL A 74 -17.75 5.18 5.29
CA VAL A 74 -16.47 5.89 5.19
C VAL A 74 -15.33 4.93 4.86
N VAL A 75 -15.21 3.82 5.60
CA VAL A 75 -14.17 2.81 5.36
C VAL A 75 -14.38 2.17 4.00
N GLY A 76 -15.61 1.81 3.63
CA GLY A 76 -15.92 1.25 2.31
C GLY A 76 -15.53 2.19 1.18
N ALA A 77 -15.84 3.48 1.30
CA ALA A 77 -15.43 4.49 0.33
C ALA A 77 -13.90 4.63 0.24
N LEU A 78 -13.20 4.67 1.38
CA LEU A 78 -11.74 4.76 1.40
C LEU A 78 -11.10 3.52 0.76
N LEU A 79 -11.55 2.31 1.12
CA LEU A 79 -11.09 1.06 0.50
C LEU A 79 -11.31 1.05 -1.01
N LEU A 80 -12.45 1.54 -1.46
CA LEU A 80 -12.74 1.64 -2.89
C LEU A 80 -11.78 2.62 -3.58
N LEU A 81 -11.52 3.79 -2.99
CA LEU A 81 -10.60 4.79 -3.55
C LEU A 81 -9.15 4.31 -3.62
N PHE A 82 -8.65 3.65 -2.56
CA PHE A 82 -7.32 3.04 -2.55
C PHE A 82 -7.23 1.87 -3.52
N GLY A 83 -8.20 0.95 -3.47
CA GLY A 83 -8.28 -0.18 -4.40
C GLY A 83 -8.30 0.27 -5.86
N LEU A 84 -9.07 1.31 -6.20
CA LEU A 84 -9.14 1.85 -7.56
C LEU A 84 -7.82 2.49 -7.99
N ARG A 85 -7.11 3.18 -7.08
CA ARG A 85 -5.78 3.75 -7.39
C ARG A 85 -4.79 2.65 -7.76
N TRP A 86 -4.75 1.58 -6.97
CA TRP A 86 -3.89 0.43 -7.22
C TRP A 86 -4.27 -0.30 -8.50
N LEU A 87 -5.55 -0.62 -8.67
CA LEU A 87 -6.07 -1.34 -9.82
C LEU A 87 -5.84 -0.56 -11.11
N ARG A 88 -6.05 0.76 -11.09
CA ARG A 88 -5.72 1.66 -12.21
C ARG A 88 -4.25 1.60 -12.55
N LYS A 89 -3.35 1.81 -11.57
CA LYS A 89 -1.90 1.75 -11.81
C LYS A 89 -1.50 0.38 -12.38
N ALA A 90 -2.03 -0.71 -11.82
CA ALA A 90 -1.71 -2.07 -12.26
C ALA A 90 -2.22 -2.39 -13.67
N VAL A 91 -3.43 -1.96 -14.02
CA VAL A 91 -4.01 -2.11 -15.37
C VAL A 91 -3.17 -1.35 -16.40
N LEU A 92 -2.79 -0.10 -16.11
CA LEU A 92 -1.96 0.71 -17.02
C LEU A 92 -0.57 0.10 -17.23
N ARG A 93 0.03 -0.46 -16.16
CA ARG A 93 1.32 -1.18 -16.23
C ARG A 93 1.21 -2.46 -17.03
N PHE A 94 0.20 -3.28 -16.79
CA PHE A 94 -0.02 -4.49 -17.60
C PHE A 94 -0.30 -4.18 -19.05
N ALA A 95 -0.97 -3.06 -19.35
CA ALA A 95 -1.21 -2.57 -20.70
C ALA A 95 0.06 -2.04 -21.41
N GLY A 96 1.17 -1.83 -20.70
CA GLY A 96 2.43 -1.32 -21.26
C GLY A 96 2.46 0.20 -21.46
N ILE A 97 1.49 0.92 -20.89
CA ILE A 97 1.36 2.39 -20.98
C ILE A 97 2.25 3.08 -19.95
N VAL A 98 2.29 2.50 -18.75
CA VAL A 98 3.15 2.94 -17.66
C VAL A 98 4.22 1.86 -17.49
N ALA A 99 5.48 2.26 -17.33
CA ALA A 99 6.55 1.31 -17.06
C ALA A 99 6.20 0.49 -15.80
N ILE A 100 6.50 -0.81 -15.84
CA ILE A 100 6.41 -1.66 -14.64
C ILE A 100 7.28 -1.00 -13.57
N HIS A 101 6.76 -0.93 -12.34
CA HIS A 101 7.53 -0.39 -11.23
C HIS A 101 8.78 -1.25 -11.07
N ASP A 102 9.91 -0.59 -11.18
CA ASP A 102 11.20 -1.21 -10.97
C ASP A 102 11.86 -0.41 -9.86
N GLU A 103 11.89 -1.04 -8.68
CA GLU A 103 12.50 -0.49 -7.47
C GLU A 103 13.95 -0.06 -7.71
N GLU A 104 14.69 -0.76 -8.59
CA GLU A 104 16.06 -0.37 -8.96
C GLU A 104 16.05 0.90 -9.80
N LEU A 105 15.16 1.02 -10.79
CA LEU A 105 15.09 2.23 -11.61
C LEU A 105 14.65 3.46 -10.78
N ILE A 106 13.75 3.27 -9.83
CA ILE A 106 13.32 4.33 -8.92
C ILE A 106 14.45 4.70 -7.98
N TYR A 107 15.09 3.71 -7.36
CA TYR A 107 16.29 3.92 -6.55
C TYR A 107 17.35 4.71 -7.32
N LEU A 108 17.66 4.33 -8.57
CA LEU A 108 18.65 4.99 -9.42
C LEU A 108 18.24 6.41 -9.85
N ARG A 109 16.96 6.66 -10.14
CA ARG A 109 16.45 8.00 -10.45
C ARG A 109 16.50 8.91 -9.23
N GLU A 110 16.00 8.44 -8.10
CA GLU A 110 16.05 9.17 -6.83
C GLU A 110 17.50 9.47 -6.46
N LEU A 111 18.41 8.50 -6.66
CA LEU A 111 19.85 8.67 -6.50
C LEU A 111 20.42 9.77 -7.41
N ALA A 112 20.00 9.84 -8.66
CA ALA A 112 20.44 10.85 -9.61
C ALA A 112 19.91 12.26 -9.25
N GLU A 113 18.63 12.39 -8.94
CA GLU A 113 17.99 13.66 -8.54
C GLU A 113 18.59 14.21 -7.24
N LEU A 114 18.74 13.35 -6.23
CA LEU A 114 19.30 13.76 -4.94
C LEU A 114 20.78 14.13 -5.03
N ARG A 115 21.55 13.51 -5.95
CA ARG A 115 22.94 13.90 -6.23
C ARG A 115 23.05 15.28 -6.88
N GLN A 116 22.12 15.64 -7.77
CA GLN A 116 22.12 16.95 -8.43
C GLN A 116 21.83 18.11 -7.48
N GLN A 117 21.04 17.87 -6.43
CA GLN A 117 20.69 18.91 -5.45
C GLN A 117 21.86 19.30 -4.53
N GLY A 118 22.91 18.47 -4.45
CA GLY A 118 24.08 18.72 -3.59
C GLY A 118 23.77 18.67 -2.08
N LEU A 119 24.82 18.59 -1.27
CA LEU A 119 24.77 18.66 0.19
C LEU A 119 25.60 19.84 0.67
N ARG A 120 25.00 20.75 1.46
CA ARG A 120 25.78 21.74 2.22
C ARG A 120 26.36 21.03 3.44
N LYS A 121 27.69 20.94 3.52
CA LYS A 121 28.43 20.10 4.49
C LYS A 121 28.16 20.34 5.99
N ASN A 122 27.39 21.36 6.37
CA ASN A 122 27.13 21.74 7.76
C ASN A 122 25.64 21.99 8.12
N GLU A 123 24.70 21.78 7.20
CA GLU A 123 23.27 21.98 7.48
C GLU A 123 22.54 20.64 7.61
N PHE A 124 21.49 20.60 8.44
CA PHE A 124 20.62 19.44 8.53
C PHE A 124 19.92 19.20 7.19
N ASP A 125 19.93 17.96 6.70
CA ASP A 125 19.35 17.64 5.40
C ASP A 125 17.82 17.49 5.46
N TRP A 126 17.13 18.63 5.35
CA TRP A 126 15.66 18.68 5.32
C TRP A 126 15.05 17.94 4.14
N VAL A 127 15.75 17.86 3.00
CA VAL A 127 15.25 17.12 1.84
C VAL A 127 15.17 15.64 2.17
N GLY A 128 16.28 15.06 2.65
CA GLY A 128 16.30 13.64 2.99
C GLY A 128 15.34 13.29 4.12
N PHE A 129 15.18 14.18 5.10
CA PHE A 129 14.15 14.05 6.13
C PHE A 129 12.73 14.02 5.51
N LEU A 130 12.38 15.01 4.68
CA LEU A 130 11.02 15.13 4.13
C LEU A 130 10.66 14.02 3.14
N VAL A 131 11.62 13.56 2.32
CA VAL A 131 11.40 12.47 1.38
C VAL A 131 11.13 11.17 2.15
N ALA A 132 11.99 10.81 3.11
CA ALA A 132 11.79 9.63 3.95
C ALA A 132 10.51 9.73 4.80
N PHE A 133 10.23 10.90 5.36
CA PHE A 133 9.00 11.14 6.13
C PHE A 133 7.74 10.92 5.28
N LYS A 134 7.69 11.52 4.08
CA LYS A 134 6.53 11.37 3.18
C LYS A 134 6.35 9.94 2.71
N ALA A 135 7.43 9.27 2.31
CA ALA A 135 7.39 7.87 1.88
C ALA A 135 6.80 6.99 2.99
N VAL A 136 7.39 7.03 4.18
CA VAL A 136 6.94 6.21 5.32
C VAL A 136 5.51 6.55 5.75
N LEU A 137 5.13 7.82 5.70
CA LEU A 137 3.76 8.23 6.06
C LEU A 137 2.74 7.74 5.01
N LEU A 138 3.06 7.85 3.72
CA LEU A 138 2.18 7.43 2.64
C LEU A 138 2.03 5.90 2.63
N GLU A 139 3.13 5.16 2.49
CA GLU A 139 3.06 3.69 2.43
C GLU A 139 2.56 3.10 3.76
N GLY A 140 2.95 3.68 4.89
CA GLY A 140 2.44 3.27 6.20
C GLY A 140 0.92 3.51 6.35
N THR A 141 0.38 4.53 5.70
CA THR A 141 -1.08 4.73 5.65
C THR A 141 -1.75 3.66 4.80
N GLU A 142 -1.15 3.24 3.68
CA GLU A 142 -1.67 2.14 2.87
C GLU A 142 -1.67 0.82 3.66
N VAL A 143 -0.61 0.54 4.43
CA VAL A 143 -0.57 -0.59 5.39
C VAL A 143 -1.71 -0.53 6.40
N ALA A 144 -2.02 0.66 6.96
CA ALA A 144 -3.13 0.80 7.89
C ALA A 144 -4.48 0.44 7.24
N PHE A 145 -4.71 0.84 5.97
CA PHE A 145 -5.90 0.45 5.23
C PHE A 145 -5.98 -1.05 4.94
N ILE A 146 -4.85 -1.68 4.61
CA ILE A 146 -4.75 -3.13 4.43
C ILE A 146 -5.16 -3.86 5.72
N VAL A 147 -4.63 -3.42 6.87
CA VAL A 147 -4.97 -4.00 8.18
C VAL A 147 -6.45 -3.84 8.49
N ILE A 148 -7.04 -2.67 8.23
CA ILE A 148 -8.47 -2.43 8.42
C ILE A 148 -9.30 -3.35 7.50
N ALA A 149 -8.93 -3.45 6.23
CA ALA A 149 -9.65 -4.27 5.26
C ALA A 149 -9.67 -5.76 5.66
N PHE A 150 -8.51 -6.34 5.94
CA PHE A 150 -8.41 -7.75 6.33
C PHE A 150 -8.84 -7.99 7.79
N GLY A 151 -8.83 -6.95 8.63
CA GLY A 151 -9.23 -7.01 10.03
C GLY A 151 -10.70 -6.75 10.31
N ALA A 152 -11.49 -6.34 9.31
CA ALA A 152 -12.84 -5.84 9.53
C ALA A 152 -13.88 -6.87 9.97
N ALA A 153 -13.60 -8.16 9.79
CA ALA A 153 -14.42 -9.22 10.42
C ALA A 153 -14.32 -9.18 11.97
N GLY A 154 -13.45 -8.34 12.53
CA GLY A 154 -13.31 -8.12 13.96
C GLY A 154 -12.59 -9.25 14.69
N GLY A 155 -12.35 -9.03 15.98
CA GLY A 155 -11.74 -10.01 16.88
C GLY A 155 -10.43 -10.59 16.34
N VAL A 156 -10.45 -11.90 16.07
CA VAL A 156 -9.32 -12.70 15.59
C VAL A 156 -8.74 -12.18 14.26
N ALA A 157 -9.60 -11.72 13.35
CA ALA A 157 -9.17 -11.24 12.04
C ALA A 157 -8.31 -9.98 12.17
N LEU A 158 -8.73 -9.02 13.00
CA LEU A 158 -7.97 -7.79 13.24
C LEU A 158 -6.61 -8.09 13.88
N THR A 159 -6.58 -8.92 14.92
CA THR A 159 -5.30 -9.30 15.56
C THR A 159 -4.38 -10.02 14.58
N SER A 160 -4.92 -10.87 13.71
CA SER A 160 -4.13 -11.59 12.70
C SER A 160 -3.59 -10.64 11.62
N ALA A 161 -4.40 -9.68 11.17
CA ALA A 161 -4.00 -8.68 10.18
C ALA A 161 -2.88 -7.77 10.72
N VAL A 162 -3.01 -7.30 11.97
CA VAL A 162 -1.98 -6.51 12.67
C VAL A 162 -0.68 -7.31 12.80
N VAL A 163 -0.76 -8.56 13.26
CA VAL A 163 0.43 -9.43 13.37
C VAL A 163 1.07 -9.64 11.99
N GLY A 164 0.27 -9.91 10.96
CA GLY A 164 0.75 -10.07 9.59
C GLY A 164 1.51 -8.84 9.08
N ALA A 165 0.94 -7.64 9.27
CA ALA A 165 1.58 -6.39 8.88
C ALA A 165 2.89 -6.12 9.65
N ILE A 166 2.90 -6.34 10.97
CA ILE A 166 4.12 -6.15 11.79
C ILE A 166 5.22 -7.11 11.36
N VAL A 167 4.89 -8.39 11.16
CA VAL A 167 5.86 -9.42 10.72
C VAL A 167 6.39 -9.09 9.33
N ALA A 168 5.54 -8.60 8.42
CA ALA A 168 5.98 -8.13 7.10
C ALA A 168 6.97 -6.97 7.22
N GLY A 169 6.68 -5.98 8.05
CA GLY A 169 7.57 -4.84 8.27
C GLY A 169 8.93 -5.26 8.83
N ILE A 170 8.95 -6.11 9.87
CA ILE A 170 10.19 -6.63 10.45
C ILE A 170 11.00 -7.38 9.39
N PHE A 171 10.33 -8.25 8.62
CA PHE A 171 10.98 -9.07 7.61
C PHE A 171 11.59 -8.22 6.48
N VAL A 172 10.82 -7.29 5.93
CA VAL A 172 11.24 -6.44 4.80
C VAL A 172 12.33 -5.45 5.22
N ILE A 173 12.19 -4.81 6.39
CA ILE A 173 13.22 -3.91 6.92
C ILE A 173 14.51 -4.70 7.19
N GLY A 174 14.41 -5.90 7.77
CA GLY A 174 15.55 -6.78 8.00
C GLY A 174 16.28 -7.15 6.71
N LEU A 175 15.54 -7.48 5.65
CA LEU A 175 16.10 -7.73 4.32
C LEU A 175 16.74 -6.49 3.71
N GLY A 176 16.09 -5.32 3.81
CA GLY A 176 16.64 -4.06 3.31
C GLY A 176 17.97 -3.70 3.98
N ILE A 177 18.08 -3.90 5.29
CA ILE A 177 19.32 -3.70 6.05
C ILE A 177 20.40 -4.69 5.63
N ALA A 178 20.05 -5.98 5.47
CA ALA A 178 21.00 -7.03 5.12
C ALA A 178 21.53 -6.91 3.69
N LEU A 179 20.68 -6.54 2.74
CA LEU A 179 21.02 -6.48 1.32
C LEU A 179 21.57 -5.12 0.88
N GLN A 180 21.21 -4.04 1.60
CA GLN A 180 21.55 -2.65 1.24
C GLN A 180 21.25 -2.31 -0.23
N LYS A 181 20.20 -2.94 -0.78
CA LYS A 181 19.75 -2.81 -2.16
C LYS A 181 18.21 -2.80 -2.20
N PRO A 182 17.60 -2.14 -3.19
CA PRO A 182 16.16 -2.21 -3.41
C PRO A 182 15.71 -3.67 -3.60
N LEU A 183 14.55 -4.01 -3.04
CA LEU A 183 14.00 -5.36 -3.07
C LEU A 183 13.22 -5.59 -4.37
N THR A 184 13.94 -5.74 -5.49
CA THR A 184 13.40 -5.87 -6.85
C THR A 184 12.66 -7.18 -7.15
N MET A 185 12.72 -8.15 -6.24
CA MET A 185 12.18 -9.50 -6.46
C MET A 185 10.68 -9.63 -6.14
N VAL A 186 10.03 -8.57 -5.67
CA VAL A 186 8.61 -8.61 -5.27
C VAL A 186 7.73 -8.35 -6.50
N PRO A 187 6.77 -9.24 -6.83
CA PRO A 187 5.86 -9.03 -7.95
C PRO A 187 4.76 -8.00 -7.62
N GLU A 188 5.16 -6.77 -7.30
CA GLU A 188 4.29 -5.67 -6.85
C GLU A 188 3.07 -5.50 -7.76
N ASN A 189 3.27 -5.50 -9.09
CA ASN A 189 2.16 -5.25 -10.00
C ASN A 189 1.04 -6.29 -9.89
N TRP A 190 1.39 -7.55 -9.67
CA TRP A 190 0.42 -8.62 -9.44
C TRP A 190 -0.27 -8.47 -8.08
N LEU A 191 0.49 -8.08 -7.06
CA LEU A 191 -0.04 -7.86 -5.72
C LEU A 191 -1.00 -6.67 -5.68
N LYS A 192 -0.62 -5.52 -6.25
CA LYS A 192 -1.49 -4.34 -6.38
C LYS A 192 -2.72 -4.61 -7.26
N PHE A 193 -2.62 -5.49 -8.26
CA PHE A 193 -3.78 -5.92 -9.05
C PHE A 193 -4.75 -6.76 -8.22
N GLY A 194 -4.25 -7.81 -7.55
CA GLY A 194 -5.08 -8.72 -6.75
C GLY A 194 -5.65 -8.07 -5.50
N VAL A 195 -4.78 -7.44 -4.70
CA VAL A 195 -5.17 -6.72 -3.48
C VAL A 195 -6.02 -5.52 -3.84
N GLY A 196 -5.72 -4.78 -4.91
CA GLY A 196 -6.56 -3.68 -5.39
C GLY A 196 -7.99 -4.14 -5.71
N ALA A 197 -8.16 -5.30 -6.35
CA ALA A 197 -9.47 -5.90 -6.58
C ALA A 197 -10.17 -6.32 -5.27
N MET A 198 -9.43 -6.87 -4.30
CA MET A 198 -9.96 -7.18 -2.97
C MET A 198 -10.44 -5.93 -2.24
N LEU A 199 -9.62 -4.87 -2.18
CA LEU A 199 -9.98 -3.60 -1.54
C LEU A 199 -11.21 -2.96 -2.21
N CYS A 200 -11.28 -2.96 -3.55
CA CYS A 200 -12.47 -2.50 -4.27
C CYS A 200 -13.72 -3.31 -3.90
N SER A 201 -13.56 -4.63 -3.73
CA SER A 201 -14.68 -5.52 -3.42
C SER A 201 -15.22 -5.29 -2.01
N PHE A 202 -14.35 -5.23 -1.00
CA PHE A 202 -14.74 -4.84 0.36
C PHE A 202 -15.31 -3.42 0.39
N GLY A 203 -14.74 -2.51 -0.41
CA GLY A 203 -15.20 -1.14 -0.54
C GLY A 203 -16.64 -1.05 -1.04
N VAL A 204 -16.95 -1.71 -2.16
CA VAL A 204 -18.31 -1.79 -2.70
C VAL A 204 -19.25 -2.50 -1.74
N PHE A 205 -18.80 -3.60 -1.11
CA PHE A 205 -19.61 -4.38 -0.19
C PHE A 205 -20.09 -3.54 1.01
N TRP A 206 -19.17 -2.93 1.77
CA TRP A 206 -19.54 -2.11 2.93
C TRP A 206 -20.18 -0.78 2.58
N PHE A 207 -19.80 -0.16 1.47
CA PHE A 207 -20.47 1.06 1.03
C PHE A 207 -21.94 0.79 0.70
N ALA A 208 -22.25 -0.34 0.08
CA ALA A 208 -23.62 -0.76 -0.17
C ALA A 208 -24.38 -1.06 1.14
N GLU A 209 -23.78 -1.79 2.08
CA GLU A 209 -24.40 -2.04 3.41
C GLU A 209 -24.67 -0.74 4.18
N ALA A 210 -23.77 0.24 4.10
CA ALA A 210 -23.94 1.54 4.73
C ALA A 210 -25.14 2.31 4.18
N LEU A 211 -25.51 2.08 2.92
CA LEU A 211 -26.71 2.62 2.29
C LEU A 211 -27.98 1.81 2.60
N GLY A 212 -27.88 0.78 3.44
CA GLY A 212 -28.99 -0.12 3.80
C GLY A 212 -29.30 -1.19 2.75
N MET A 213 -28.42 -1.39 1.76
CA MET A 213 -28.59 -2.45 0.76
C MET A 213 -28.10 -3.80 1.32
N THR A 214 -28.83 -4.86 1.00
CA THR A 214 -28.46 -6.23 1.36
C THR A 214 -27.87 -6.97 0.18
N TRP A 215 -26.74 -7.66 0.37
CA TRP A 215 -26.15 -8.48 -0.69
C TRP A 215 -26.80 -9.85 -0.78
N PRO A 216 -27.08 -10.36 -1.99
CA PRO A 216 -27.51 -11.75 -2.16
C PRO A 216 -26.39 -12.69 -1.71
N GLY A 217 -26.67 -13.54 -0.72
CA GLY A 217 -25.68 -14.44 -0.13
C GLY A 217 -24.74 -13.79 0.91
N ASP A 218 -25.03 -12.55 1.34
CA ASP A 218 -24.27 -11.83 2.36
C ASP A 218 -22.76 -11.80 2.02
N ALA A 219 -21.88 -12.18 2.96
CA ALA A 219 -20.42 -12.22 2.74
C ALA A 219 -19.96 -13.14 1.59
N LEU A 220 -20.79 -14.10 1.13
CA LEU A 220 -20.48 -14.95 -0.04
C LEU A 220 -20.48 -14.16 -1.36
N SER A 221 -21.03 -12.94 -1.36
CA SER A 221 -20.95 -12.05 -2.51
C SER A 221 -19.54 -11.47 -2.71
N ILE A 222 -18.72 -11.36 -1.66
CA ILE A 222 -17.39 -10.72 -1.74
C ILE A 222 -16.48 -11.43 -2.77
N PRO A 223 -16.32 -12.77 -2.76
CA PRO A 223 -15.55 -13.46 -3.80
C PRO A 223 -16.06 -13.22 -5.22
N LEU A 224 -17.39 -13.11 -5.40
CA LEU A 224 -17.98 -12.84 -6.71
C LEU A 224 -17.63 -11.41 -7.18
N ILE A 225 -17.70 -10.43 -6.28
CA ILE A 225 -17.32 -9.04 -6.57
C ILE A 225 -15.82 -8.97 -6.92
N VAL A 226 -14.95 -9.72 -6.21
CA VAL A 226 -13.51 -9.81 -6.54
C VAL A 226 -13.31 -10.35 -7.95
N VAL A 227 -13.97 -11.45 -8.31
CA VAL A 227 -13.90 -12.02 -9.66
C VAL A 227 -14.38 -11.02 -10.71
N ALA A 228 -15.45 -10.27 -10.44
CA ALA A 228 -15.94 -9.23 -11.33
C ALA A 228 -14.90 -8.12 -11.53
N PHE A 229 -14.29 -7.60 -10.45
CA PHE A 229 -13.24 -6.58 -10.55
C PHE A 229 -12.03 -7.08 -11.33
N LEU A 230 -11.57 -8.32 -11.07
CA LEU A 230 -10.46 -8.92 -11.80
C LEU A 230 -10.78 -9.09 -13.29
N ALA A 231 -11.98 -9.58 -13.62
CA ALA A 231 -12.42 -9.79 -15.00
C ALA A 231 -12.53 -8.46 -15.77
N VAL A 232 -13.17 -7.45 -15.18
CA VAL A 232 -13.31 -6.11 -15.77
C VAL A 232 -11.95 -5.45 -15.94
N SER A 233 -11.07 -5.56 -14.94
CA SER A 233 -9.72 -4.99 -15.01
C SER A 233 -8.86 -5.68 -16.05
N TRP A 234 -8.97 -7.00 -16.18
CA TRP A 234 -8.28 -7.75 -17.22
C TRP A 234 -8.81 -7.39 -18.62
N LEU A 235 -10.12 -7.24 -18.76
CA LEU A 235 -10.72 -6.76 -20.01
C LEU A 235 -10.21 -5.35 -20.35
N ALA A 236 -10.11 -4.46 -19.37
CA ALA A 236 -9.55 -3.13 -19.55
C ALA A 236 -8.09 -3.18 -20.02
N VAL A 237 -7.25 -4.06 -19.46
CA VAL A 237 -5.88 -4.31 -19.96
C VAL A 237 -5.90 -4.71 -21.44
N ARG A 238 -6.78 -5.64 -21.82
CA ARG A 238 -6.86 -6.16 -23.21
C ARG A 238 -7.32 -5.09 -24.19
N ILE A 239 -8.31 -4.28 -23.81
CA ILE A 239 -8.80 -3.16 -24.61
C ILE A 239 -7.71 -2.11 -24.77
N LEU A 240 -7.06 -1.71 -23.69
CA LEU A 240 -5.98 -0.71 -23.73
C LEU A 240 -4.80 -1.15 -24.60
N LYS A 241 -4.40 -2.43 -24.52
CA LYS A 241 -3.37 -3.00 -25.42
C LYS A 241 -3.78 -2.99 -26.88
N ALA A 242 -5.06 -3.13 -27.19
CA ALA A 242 -5.57 -3.12 -28.56
C ALA A 242 -5.68 -1.70 -29.13
N LEU A 243 -5.98 -0.71 -28.28
CA LEU A 243 -6.21 0.67 -28.71
C LEU A 243 -4.94 1.51 -28.80
N LEU A 244 -3.89 1.20 -28.03
CA LEU A 244 -2.68 2.01 -27.97
C LEU A 244 -1.55 1.41 -28.82
N PRO A 245 -1.01 2.16 -29.80
CA PRO A 245 0.18 1.73 -30.52
C PRO A 245 1.38 1.59 -29.56
N GLN A 246 2.27 0.65 -29.85
CA GLN A 246 3.47 0.39 -29.06
C GLN A 246 4.27 1.69 -28.85
N GLY A 247 4.47 2.10 -27.59
CA GLY A 247 5.29 3.28 -27.25
C GLY A 247 4.55 4.49 -26.68
N ALA A 248 3.23 4.44 -26.43
CA ALA A 248 2.52 5.47 -25.66
C ALA A 248 2.89 5.40 -24.17
N GLN A 249 4.12 5.83 -23.85
CA GLN A 249 4.60 5.91 -22.47
C GLN A 249 4.18 7.25 -21.87
N ILE A 250 3.34 7.21 -20.84
CA ILE A 250 3.08 8.38 -20.01
C ILE A 250 4.02 8.26 -18.80
N GLU A 251 4.87 9.26 -18.57
CA GLU A 251 5.61 9.37 -17.32
C GLU A 251 4.62 9.31 -16.16
N ALA A 252 4.81 8.35 -15.25
CA ALA A 252 4.01 8.28 -14.04
C ALA A 252 4.25 9.58 -13.25
N ARG A 253 3.31 10.53 -13.33
CA ARG A 253 3.28 11.63 -12.37
C ARG A 253 2.96 11.02 -11.01
N ASN A 254 4.00 10.94 -10.18
CA ASN A 254 3.91 10.55 -8.77
C ASN A 254 2.97 11.52 -8.04
N PHE A 255 1.84 10.99 -7.58
CA PHE A 255 1.15 11.40 -6.35
C PHE A 255 0.45 10.17 -5.77
#